data_AF-A0A7U9EVN4-F1
#
_entry.id   AF-A0A7U9EVN4-F1
#
_cell.length_a   1.000
_cell.length_b   1.000
_cell.length_c   1.000
_cell.angle_alpha   90.00
_cell.angle_beta   90.00
_cell.angle_gamma   90.00
#
_symmetry.space_group_name_H-M   'P 1'
#
loop_
_entity.id
_entity.type
_entity.pdbx_description
1 polymer ?
#
loop_
_entity_poly.entity_id
_entity_poly.type
_entity_poly.pdbx_seq_one_letter_code
_entity_poly.pdbx_strand_id
1 'polypeptide(L)' 'MTRKNIKRTLEIDEIIKLYLEGASTTEIAKLSNVSPRYIRMILSDHNIEKRPFGSWKRKYKL' A
#
# COMPACT_ATOMS: atom_id res chain seq x y z
N MET A 1 3.32 -8.38 26.65
CA MET A 1 3.69 -8.17 25.24
C MET A 1 3.75 -6.67 24.99
N THR A 2 4.94 -6.10 24.88
CA THR A 2 5.11 -4.66 24.62
C THR A 2 4.61 -4.36 23.22
N ARG A 3 3.55 -3.55 23.08
CA ARG A 3 3.10 -3.08 21.76
C ARG A 3 4.25 -2.28 21.16
N LYS A 4 4.86 -2.83 20.12
CA LYS A 4 5.88 -2.16 19.31
C LYS A 4 5.30 -0.78 18.94
N ASN A 5 6.06 0.29 19.11
CA ASN A 5 5.59 1.65 18.84
C ASN A 5 5.40 1.80 17.32
N ILE A 6 4.21 1.47 16.86
CA ILE A 6 3.88 1.39 15.45
C ILE A 6 3.37 2.78 15.04
N LYS A 7 4.08 3.45 14.13
CA LYS A 7 3.75 4.80 13.64
C LYS A 7 2.52 4.84 12.72
N ARG A 8 2.04 3.68 12.24
CA ARG A 8 0.89 3.56 11.32
C ARG A 8 -0.42 3.50 12.09
N THR A 9 -1.45 4.15 11.57
CA THR A 9 -2.81 4.13 12.13
C THR A 9 -3.60 2.88 11.74
N LEU A 10 -3.32 2.30 10.57
CA LEU A 10 -3.98 1.09 10.07
C LEU A 10 -3.13 -0.17 10.28
N GLU A 11 -3.80 -1.32 10.34
CA GLU A 11 -3.12 -2.61 10.31
C GLU A 11 -2.60 -2.97 8.91
N ILE A 12 -1.60 -3.85 8.86
CA ILE A 12 -0.99 -4.26 7.58
C ILE A 12 -2.02 -4.93 6.67
N ASP A 13 -2.88 -5.79 7.25
CA ASP A 13 -3.91 -6.49 6.50
C ASP A 13 -4.93 -5.53 5.88
N GLU A 14 -5.26 -4.43 6.58
CA GLU A 14 -6.14 -3.38 6.05
C GLU A 14 -5.49 -2.62 4.89
N ILE A 15 -4.19 -2.30 5.01
CA ILE A 15 -3.42 -1.66 3.93
C ILE A 15 -3.42 -2.54 2.67
N ILE A 16 -3.25 -3.84 2.84
CA ILE A 16 -3.27 -4.82 1.74
C ILE A 16 -4.66 -4.91 1.13
N LYS A 17 -5.70 -5.00 1.96
CA LYS A 17 -7.10 -5.07 1.50
C LYS A 17 -7.47 -3.84 0.67
N LEU A 18 -7.18 -2.64 1.16
CA LEU A 18 -7.42 -1.39 0.43
C LEU A 18 -6.68 -1.36 -0.92
N TYR A 19 -5.45 -1.88 -0.95
CA TYR A 19 -4.69 -1.97 -2.20
C TYR A 19 -5.34 -2.91 -3.21
N LEU A 20 -5.83 -4.07 -2.76
CA LEU A 20 -6.53 -5.06 -3.59
C LEU A 20 -7.89 -4.53 -4.08
N GLU A 21 -8.59 -3.73 -3.28
CA GLU A 21 -9.81 -3.01 -3.67
C GLU A 21 -9.56 -1.93 -4.74
N GLY A 22 -8.29 -1.61 -5.01
CA GLY A 22 -7.87 -0.73 -6.11
C GLY A 22 -7.48 0.67 -5.66
N ALA A 23 -7.46 0.95 -4.35
CA ALA A 23 -6.99 2.23 -3.81
C ALA A 23 -5.51 2.46 -4.15
N SER A 24 -5.16 3.72 -4.39
CA SER A 24 -3.79 4.07 -4.72
C SER A 24 -2.88 4.03 -3.49
N THR A 25 -1.60 3.71 -3.69
CA THR A 25 -0.61 3.74 -2.59
C THR A 25 -0.48 5.12 -1.95
N THR A 26 -0.84 6.19 -2.68
CA THR A 26 -0.88 7.56 -2.16
C THR A 26 -2.09 7.84 -1.28
N GLU A 27 -3.27 7.29 -1.61
CA GLU A 27 -4.47 7.41 -0.76
C GLU A 27 -4.29 6.61 0.53
N ILE A 28 -3.84 5.35 0.39
CA ILE A 28 -3.61 4.48 1.55
C ILE A 28 -2.54 5.10 2.47
N ALA A 29 -1.52 5.76 1.91
CA ALA A 29 -0.49 6.47 2.69
C ALA A 29 -1.05 7.59 3.55
N LYS A 30 -1.97 8.38 2.98
CA LYS A 30 -2.65 9.46 3.71
C LYS A 30 -3.54 8.89 4.83
N LEU A 31 -4.27 7.81 4.55
CA LEU A 31 -5.15 7.15 5.52
C LEU A 31 -4.37 6.50 6.69
N SER A 32 -3.24 5.87 6.38
CA SER A 32 -2.39 5.17 7.36
C SER A 32 -1.36 6.08 8.06
N ASN A 33 -1.31 7.37 7.70
CA ASN A 33 -0.32 8.35 8.17
C ASN A 33 1.14 7.89 7.98
N VAL A 34 1.43 7.27 6.84
CA VAL A 34 2.77 6.80 6.48
C VAL A 34 3.18 7.28 5.10
N SER A 35 4.45 7.11 4.76
CA SER A 35 4.91 7.43 3.41
C SER A 35 4.43 6.39 2.38
N PRO A 36 4.15 6.79 1.12
CA PRO A 36 3.86 5.84 0.03
C PRO A 36 5.01 4.86 -0.24
N ARG A 37 6.24 5.20 0.18
CA ARG A 37 7.41 4.30 0.12
C ARG A 37 7.25 3.15 1.11
N TYR A 38 6.78 3.44 2.32
CA TYR A 38 6.54 2.42 3.35
C TYR A 38 5.46 1.42 2.92
N ILE A 39 4.38 1.88 2.30
CA ILE A 39 3.36 0.97 1.74
C ILE A 39 3.94 0.08 0.65
N ARG A 40 4.76 0.62 -0.26
CA ARG A 40 5.44 -0.20 -1.27
C ARG A 40 6.35 -1.26 -0.65
N MET A 41 6.98 -0.96 0.49
CA MET A 41 7.79 -1.93 1.23
C MET A 41 6.90 -3.05 1.78
N ILE A 42 5.82 -2.70 2.50
CA ILE A 42 4.83 -3.68 3.01
C ILE A 42 4.32 -4.58 1.88
N LEU A 43 3.89 -4.01 0.75
CA LEU A 43 3.40 -4.79 -0.38
C LEU A 43 4.47 -5.77 -0.92
N SER A 44 5.74 -5.36 -0.90
CA SER A 44 6.85 -6.23 -1.34
C SER A 44 7.13 -7.34 -0.33
N ASP A 45 7.14 -7.00 0.96
CA ASP A 45 7.39 -7.95 2.05
C ASP A 45 6.29 -9.03 2.10
N HIS A 46 5.06 -8.67 1.73
CA HIS A 46 3.91 -9.58 1.63
C HIS A 46 3.75 -10.23 0.24
N ASN A 47 4.74 -10.12 -0.65
CA ASN A 47 4.74 -10.70 -2.00
C ASN A 47 3.54 -10.29 -2.88
N ILE A 48 3.03 -9.07 -2.72
CA ILE A 48 1.93 -8.55 -3.52
C ILE A 48 2.48 -7.92 -4.80
N GLU A 49 1.92 -8.35 -5.93
CA GLU A 49 2.28 -7.79 -7.23
C GLU A 49 1.91 -6.30 -7.31
N LYS A 50 2.92 -5.48 -7.59
CA LYS A 50 2.76 -4.03 -7.70
C LYS A 50 2.19 -3.66 -9.06
N ARG A 51 1.23 -2.74 -9.05
CA ARG A 51 0.66 -2.12 -10.27
C ARG A 51 1.80 -1.60 -11.16
N PRO A 52 1.76 -1.87 -12.49
CA PRO A 52 2.86 -1.54 -13.38
C PRO A 52 3.17 -0.03 -13.37
N PHE A 53 4.46 0.28 -13.40
CA PHE A 53 4.96 1.65 -13.49
C PHE A 53 4.95 2.13 -14.95
N GLY A 54 4.42 3.33 -15.19
CA GLY A 54 4.33 3.94 -16.51
C GLY A 54 2.90 4.36 -16.87
N SER A 55 2.75 5.57 -17.44
CA SER A 55 1.46 6.11 -17.88
C SER A 55 0.81 5.24 -18.95
N TRP A 56 1.60 4.71 -19.88
CA TRP A 56 1.12 3.84 -20.95
C TRP A 56 0.57 2.51 -20.40
N LYS A 57 1.25 1.88 -19.42
CA LYS A 57 0.80 0.62 -18.84
C LYS A 57 -0.50 0.73 -18.01
N ARG A 58 -0.91 1.94 -17.61
CA ARG A 58 -2.18 2.19 -16.90
C ARG A 58 -3.35 2.46 -17.84
N LYS A 59 -3.10 3.06 -19.00
CA LYS A 59 -4.14 3.51 -19.93
C LYS A 59 -4.80 2.36 -20.70
N TYR A 60 -4.12 1.23 -20.85
CA TYR A 60 -4.57 0.14 -21.74
C TYR A 60 -4.86 -1.20 -21.03
N LYS A 61 -5.03 -1.21 -19.70
CA LYS A 61 -5.72 -2.33 -19.04
C LYS A 61 -7.23 -2.04 -19.15
N LEU A 62 -7.80 -2.39 -20.30
CA LEU A 62 -9.25 -2.57 -20.51
C LEU A 62 -9.62 -3.99 -20.06
#